data_AF-A0A3B4BTL2-F1
#
_entry.id   AF-A0A3B4BTL2-F1
#
_cell.length_a   1.000
_cell.length_b   1.000
_cell.length_c   1.000
_cell.angle_alpha   90.00
_cell.angle_beta   90.00
_cell.angle_gamma   90.00
#
_symmetry.space_group_name_H-M   'P 1'
#
loop_
_entity.id
_entity.type
_entity.pdbx_description
1 polymer ?
#
loop_
_entity_poly.entity_id
_entity_poly.type
_entity_poly.pdbx_seq_one_letter_code
_entity_poly.pdbx_strand_id
1 'polypeptide(L)'
;MQECRTVCVDPNAQAHNEIQSEAVVGNPMKLTCISCMKREEIEAVTRVNWYYKPKDSRDFRQHIFLYDSRPQDLEGPWKGRLMWNGSKDMQDVSISITNVTMNDTGSYECVVHRTFYFNLYTPTFSINITINLVVRETEIRDSTAVYSEIMMYVLLVFLTFWLLVEMIYCYRKISKSDEQAQDTATDYLAIPSENKENPGPAVTE
;
A
#
# COMPACT_ATOMS: atom_id res chain seq x y z
N MET A 1 24.84 15.00 -9.35
CA MET A 1 23.88 13.89 -9.19
C MET A 1 23.64 13.74 -7.70
N GLN A 2 22.49 14.21 -7.21
CA GLN A 2 22.19 14.13 -5.78
C GLN A 2 21.88 12.66 -5.48
N GLU A 3 22.80 11.97 -4.80
CA GLU A 3 22.56 10.64 -4.27
C GLU A 3 21.40 10.78 -3.27
N CYS A 4 20.21 10.34 -3.67
CA CYS A 4 19.11 10.11 -2.74
C CYS A 4 19.58 9.04 -1.76
N ARG A 5 20.04 9.45 -0.57
CA ARG A 5 20.25 8.51 0.54
C ARG A 5 18.91 7.89 0.89
N THR A 6 18.79 6.60 0.65
CA THR A 6 17.65 5.79 1.09
C THR A 6 17.64 5.78 2.60
N VAL A 7 16.63 6.42 3.21
CA VAL A 7 16.41 6.35 4.64
C VAL A 7 15.94 4.94 4.97
N CYS A 8 16.65 4.29 5.89
CA CYS A 8 16.28 3.01 6.43
C CYS A 8 15.04 3.20 7.34
N VAL A 9 13.96 2.50 7.02
CA VAL A 9 12.72 2.53 7.80
C VAL A 9 12.53 1.14 8.38
N ASP A 10 12.52 1.05 9.71
CA ASP A 10 12.16 -0.16 10.42
C ASP A 10 10.63 -0.24 10.49
N PRO A 11 9.95 -1.09 9.71
CA PRO A 11 8.51 -1.28 9.86
C PRO A 11 8.12 -1.81 11.25
N ASN A 12 9.09 -2.34 12.01
CA ASN A 12 8.91 -2.98 13.31
C ASN A 12 9.33 -2.12 14.50
N ALA A 13 9.54 -0.81 14.33
CA ALA A 13 9.90 0.08 15.44
C ALA A 13 8.81 0.20 16.54
N GLN A 14 7.61 -0.39 16.34
CA GLN A 14 6.49 -0.39 17.28
C GLN A 14 6.17 -1.81 17.82
N ALA A 15 6.72 -2.10 19.00
CA ALA A 15 6.26 -3.01 20.05
C ALA A 15 5.99 -4.52 19.79
N HIS A 16 5.87 -5.00 18.56
CA HIS A 16 5.76 -6.43 18.28
C HIS A 16 6.74 -6.82 17.17
N ASN A 17 7.85 -7.46 17.54
CA ASN A 17 8.82 -8.06 16.61
C ASN A 17 8.24 -9.31 15.89
N GLU A 18 6.92 -9.39 15.70
CA GLU A 18 6.22 -10.50 15.09
C GLU A 18 5.58 -10.05 13.78
N ILE A 19 6.18 -10.45 12.66
CA ILE A 19 5.69 -10.15 11.31
C ILE A 19 4.87 -11.33 10.82
N GLN A 20 3.70 -11.08 10.24
CA GLN A 20 2.94 -12.09 9.51
C GLN A 20 3.27 -12.00 8.03
N SER A 21 3.53 -13.15 7.42
CA SER A 21 3.91 -13.22 6.02
C SER A 21 3.21 -14.40 5.35
N GLU A 22 2.71 -14.18 4.14
CA GLU A 22 2.04 -15.20 3.34
C GLU A 22 2.85 -15.51 2.08
N ALA A 23 2.96 -16.78 1.74
CA ALA A 23 3.64 -17.23 0.54
C ALA A 23 2.82 -18.27 -0.21
N VAL A 24 3.08 -18.38 -1.52
CA VAL A 24 2.40 -19.34 -2.39
C VAL A 24 3.32 -20.50 -2.75
N VAL A 25 2.76 -21.70 -2.72
CA VAL A 25 3.49 -22.93 -3.07
C VAL A 25 4.12 -22.81 -4.46
N GLY A 26 5.38 -23.21 -4.58
CA GLY A 26 6.15 -23.21 -5.83
C GLY A 26 6.77 -21.86 -6.20
N ASN A 27 6.29 -20.76 -5.62
CA ASN A 27 6.84 -19.43 -5.88
C ASN A 27 8.00 -19.12 -4.91
N PRO A 28 8.98 -18.31 -5.35
CA PRO A 28 10.01 -17.82 -4.45
C PRO A 28 9.43 -16.81 -3.46
N MET A 29 9.85 -16.86 -2.20
CA MET A 29 9.41 -15.95 -1.15
C MET A 29 10.59 -15.24 -0.50
N LYS A 30 10.50 -13.92 -0.29
CA LYS A 30 11.47 -13.14 0.49
C LYS A 30 11.00 -13.01 1.94
N LEU A 31 11.78 -13.51 2.89
CA LEU A 31 11.58 -13.28 4.31
C LEU A 31 12.27 -11.97 4.70
N THR A 32 11.46 -10.92 4.87
CA THR A 32 11.97 -9.57 5.13
C THR A 32 12.41 -9.39 6.57
N CYS A 33 13.72 -9.21 6.80
CA CYS A 33 14.30 -8.87 8.10
C CYS A 33 15.10 -7.58 7.95
N ILE A 34 14.55 -6.48 8.44
CA ILE A 34 15.18 -5.16 8.42
C ILE A 34 15.48 -4.78 9.87
N SER A 35 16.71 -4.33 10.09
CA SER A 35 17.13 -3.72 11.35
C SER A 35 17.89 -2.46 11.04
N CYS A 36 17.29 -1.30 11.23
CA CYS A 36 17.96 -0.03 10.97
C CYS A 36 18.98 0.27 12.06
N MET A 37 20.12 0.83 11.67
CA MET A 37 21.04 1.41 12.63
C MET A 37 20.49 2.78 13.04
N LYS A 38 20.52 3.11 14.34
CA LYS A 38 20.13 4.46 14.80
C LYS A 38 21.00 5.56 14.19
N ARG A 39 22.21 5.21 13.78
CA ARG A 39 23.25 6.11 13.30
C ARG A 39 24.09 5.36 12.27
N GLU A 40 23.97 5.77 11.01
CA GLU A 40 24.53 5.06 9.85
C GLU A 40 26.04 5.31 9.68
N GLU A 41 26.56 6.44 10.19
CA GLU A 41 27.97 6.78 10.04
C GLU A 41 28.93 5.96 10.92
N ILE A 42 28.42 5.12 11.82
CA ILE A 42 29.26 4.28 12.69
C ILE A 42 29.51 2.94 12.02
N GLU A 43 30.77 2.57 11.89
CA GLU A 43 31.17 1.24 11.44
C GLU A 43 30.78 0.16 12.47
N ALA A 44 30.01 -0.82 12.00
CA ALA A 44 29.58 -1.96 12.80
C ALA A 44 29.78 -3.26 12.03
N VAL A 45 30.28 -4.28 12.73
CA VAL A 45 30.31 -5.64 12.21
C VAL A 45 28.98 -6.30 12.53
N THR A 46 28.27 -6.72 11.49
CA THR A 46 26.96 -7.38 11.59
C THR A 46 27.10 -8.87 11.34
N ARG A 47 26.58 -9.68 12.28
CA ARG A 47 26.43 -11.12 12.17
C ARG A 47 24.95 -11.47 12.29
N VAL A 48 24.44 -12.30 11.39
CA VAL A 48 23.01 -12.64 11.34
C VAL A 48 22.84 -14.13 11.45
N ASN A 49 22.01 -14.57 12.38
CA ASN A 49 21.63 -15.97 12.52
C ASN A 49 20.15 -16.11 12.22
N TRP A 50 19.81 -17.06 11.35
CA TRP A 50 18.43 -17.39 11.04
C TRP A 50 18.08 -18.75 11.63
N TYR A 51 16.98 -18.79 12.38
CA TYR A 51 16.44 -20.01 12.94
C TYR A 51 15.05 -20.30 12.38
N TYR A 52 14.75 -21.58 12.22
CA TYR A 52 13.41 -22.07 11.93
C TYR A 52 12.83 -22.77 13.15
N LYS A 53 11.59 -22.43 13.48
CA LYS A 53 10.81 -23.02 14.55
C LYS A 53 9.51 -23.59 13.97
N PRO A 54 9.34 -24.92 14.01
CA PRO A 54 8.08 -25.55 13.63
C PRO A 54 6.94 -25.12 14.55
N LYS A 55 5.72 -25.01 14.00
CA LYS A 55 4.52 -24.59 14.76
C LYS A 55 4.21 -25.52 15.95
N ASP A 56 4.51 -26.82 15.80
CA ASP A 56 4.15 -27.85 16.78
C ASP A 56 5.16 -28.03 17.92
N SER A 57 6.38 -27.49 17.77
CA SER A 57 7.46 -27.66 18.76
C SER A 57 7.84 -26.32 19.40
N ARG A 58 7.52 -26.14 20.70
CA ARG A 58 7.83 -24.89 21.41
C ARG A 58 9.31 -24.69 21.74
N ASP A 59 10.09 -25.77 21.87
CA ASP A 59 11.47 -25.69 22.38
C ASP A 59 12.57 -26.05 21.36
N PHE A 60 12.21 -26.55 20.17
CA PHE A 60 13.18 -26.85 19.13
C PHE A 60 13.25 -25.70 18.12
N ARG A 61 14.42 -25.07 18.03
CA ARG A 61 14.77 -24.13 16.96
C ARG A 61 15.97 -24.68 16.19
N GLN A 62 15.83 -24.80 14.88
CA GLN A 62 16.90 -25.25 14.00
C GLN A 62 17.65 -24.04 13.45
N HIS A 63 18.97 -24.02 13.55
CA HIS A 63 19.78 -23.01 12.88
C HIS A 63 19.85 -23.35 11.38
N ILE A 64 19.34 -22.47 10.52
CA ILE A 64 19.15 -22.75 9.08
C ILE A 64 20.12 -21.96 8.19
N PHE A 65 20.53 -20.76 8.60
CA PHE A 65 21.38 -19.91 7.79
C PHE A 65 22.19 -18.96 8.68
N LEU A 66 23.46 -18.75 8.31
CA LEU A 66 24.39 -17.87 9.00
C LEU A 66 24.99 -16.86 8.01
N TYR A 67 25.00 -15.59 8.40
CA TYR A 67 25.82 -14.59 7.76
C TYR A 67 26.90 -14.11 8.73
N ASP A 68 28.16 -14.46 8.43
CA ASP A 68 29.34 -14.00 9.17
C ASP A 68 30.43 -13.59 8.19
N SER A 69 30.40 -12.32 7.76
CA SER A 69 31.20 -11.77 6.64
C SER A 69 30.92 -12.41 5.26
N ARG A 70 30.43 -13.65 5.22
CA ARG A 70 29.99 -14.38 4.03
C ARG A 70 28.70 -15.14 4.35
N PRO A 71 27.78 -15.27 3.37
CA PRO A 71 26.59 -16.10 3.54
C PRO A 71 26.97 -17.58 3.59
N GLN A 72 26.40 -18.31 4.54
CA GLN A 72 26.63 -19.73 4.75
C GLN A 72 25.30 -20.44 5.03
N ASP A 73 24.99 -21.41 4.16
CA ASP A 73 23.93 -22.38 4.40
C ASP A 73 24.39 -23.42 5.42
N LEU A 74 23.48 -23.82 6.30
CA LEU A 74 23.73 -24.87 7.28
C LEU A 74 23.11 -26.20 6.84
N GLU A 75 23.58 -27.30 7.41
CA GLU A 75 23.04 -28.62 7.12
C GLU A 75 21.57 -28.72 7.55
N GLY A 76 20.75 -29.33 6.70
CA GLY A 76 19.33 -29.50 6.93
C GLY A 76 18.50 -29.41 5.65
N PRO A 77 17.17 -29.46 5.75
CA PRO A 77 16.26 -29.46 4.59
C PRO A 77 16.19 -28.10 3.86
N TRP A 78 16.84 -27.06 4.38
CA TRP A 78 16.93 -25.73 3.77
C TRP A 78 18.19 -25.52 2.91
N LYS A 79 19.17 -26.40 3.02
CA LYS A 79 20.45 -26.28 2.31
C LYS A 79 20.25 -26.19 0.80
N GLY A 80 20.78 -25.15 0.17
CA GLY A 80 20.66 -24.90 -1.27
C GLY A 80 19.30 -24.36 -1.72
N ARG A 81 18.35 -24.12 -0.80
CA ARG A 81 17.05 -23.46 -1.10
C ARG A 81 16.99 -22.02 -0.61
N LEU A 82 17.90 -21.63 0.29
CA LEU A 82 18.00 -20.28 0.84
C LEU A 82 18.99 -19.46 0.03
N MET A 83 18.64 -18.22 -0.26
CA MET A 83 19.53 -17.26 -0.88
C MET A 83 19.60 -16.00 -0.03
N TRP A 84 20.81 -15.44 0.11
CA TRP A 84 20.99 -14.15 0.75
C TRP A 84 20.42 -13.04 -0.13
N ASN A 85 19.53 -12.22 0.43
CA ASN A 85 18.93 -11.07 -0.25
C ASN A 85 19.01 -9.81 0.62
N GLY A 86 20.12 -9.67 1.36
CA GLY A 86 20.42 -8.52 2.19
C GLY A 86 21.15 -7.42 1.43
N SER A 87 21.11 -6.21 1.99
CA SER A 87 21.71 -5.01 1.43
C SER A 87 23.18 -4.86 1.82
N LYS A 88 23.93 -4.04 1.05
CA LYS A 88 25.38 -3.85 1.26
C LYS A 88 25.71 -3.14 2.58
N ASP A 89 24.82 -2.26 3.04
CA ASP A 89 24.87 -1.53 4.30
C ASP A 89 24.46 -2.37 5.52
N MET A 90 24.11 -3.65 5.33
CA MET A 90 23.73 -4.60 6.38
C MET A 90 22.53 -4.16 7.23
N GLN A 91 21.68 -3.28 6.68
CA GLN A 91 20.43 -2.85 7.31
C GLN A 91 19.26 -3.77 6.92
N ASP A 92 19.17 -4.15 5.64
CA ASP A 92 18.34 -5.27 5.19
C ASP A 92 19.18 -6.55 5.24
N VAL A 93 18.73 -7.52 6.03
CA VAL A 93 19.40 -8.82 6.24
C VAL A 93 18.48 -9.99 5.88
N SER A 94 17.60 -9.74 4.91
CA SER A 94 16.61 -10.68 4.42
C SER A 94 17.22 -11.89 3.70
N ILE A 95 16.50 -13.00 3.76
CA ILE A 95 16.78 -14.21 2.97
C ILE A 95 15.59 -14.50 2.05
N SER A 96 15.83 -15.19 0.93
CA SER A 96 14.77 -15.70 0.06
C SER A 96 14.79 -17.22 0.00
N ILE A 97 13.59 -17.79 -0.01
CA ILE A 97 13.34 -19.21 -0.22
C ILE A 97 12.96 -19.38 -1.69
N THR A 98 13.72 -20.14 -2.48
CA THR A 98 13.51 -20.22 -3.93
C THR A 98 12.28 -21.03 -4.34
N ASN A 99 12.04 -22.16 -3.67
CA ASN A 99 10.92 -23.05 -3.95
C ASN A 99 10.20 -23.37 -2.64
N VAL A 100 9.11 -22.64 -2.40
CA VAL A 100 8.32 -22.73 -1.17
C VAL A 100 7.37 -23.93 -1.24
N THR A 101 7.33 -24.69 -0.16
CA THR A 101 6.49 -25.87 0.02
C THR A 101 5.60 -25.70 1.24
N MET A 102 4.51 -26.48 1.35
CA MET A 102 3.60 -26.42 2.51
C MET A 102 4.31 -26.69 3.84
N ASN A 103 5.38 -27.50 3.82
CA ASN A 103 6.20 -27.83 4.98
C ASN A 103 7.06 -26.65 5.48
N ASP A 104 7.24 -25.61 4.67
CA ASP A 104 8.01 -24.42 5.06
C ASP A 104 7.19 -23.47 5.95
N THR A 105 5.90 -23.76 6.18
CA THR A 105 5.04 -23.06 7.14
C THR A 105 5.62 -23.15 8.56
N GLY A 106 5.73 -22.03 9.25
CA GLY A 106 6.30 -21.99 10.60
C GLY A 106 6.78 -20.59 10.99
N SER A 107 7.53 -20.51 12.07
CA SER A 107 8.09 -19.26 12.58
C SER A 107 9.58 -19.21 12.28
N TYR A 108 10.03 -18.14 11.63
CA TYR A 108 11.42 -17.87 11.30
C TYR A 108 11.94 -16.74 12.20
N GLU A 109 13.03 -16.98 12.90
CA GLU A 109 13.65 -15.99 13.79
C GLU A 109 14.94 -15.48 13.17
N CYS A 110 15.01 -14.17 12.95
CA CYS A 110 16.17 -13.45 12.47
C CYS A 110 16.85 -12.76 13.66
N VAL A 111 18.01 -13.28 14.06
CA VAL A 111 18.79 -12.74 15.18
C VAL A 111 19.99 -11.97 14.63
N VAL A 112 19.92 -10.65 14.70
CA VAL A 112 20.95 -9.74 14.20
C VAL A 112 21.82 -9.29 15.37
N HIS A 113 23.09 -9.65 15.33
CA HIS A 113 24.12 -9.19 16.26
C HIS A 113 24.96 -8.12 15.60
N ARG A 114 25.06 -6.95 16.23
CA ARG A 114 25.91 -5.85 15.78
C ARG A 114 26.94 -5.52 16.85
N THR A 115 28.20 -5.53 16.44
CA THR A 115 29.31 -5.07 17.27
C THR A 115 29.80 -3.74 16.72
N PHE A 116 29.69 -2.69 17.51
CA PHE A 116 30.16 -1.37 17.12
C PHE A 116 31.60 -1.19 17.62
N TYR A 117 32.45 -0.58 16.79
CA TYR A 117 33.83 -0.31 17.17
C TYR A 117 34.00 1.19 17.43
N PHE A 118 34.06 1.57 18.70
CA PHE A 118 34.47 2.92 19.10
C PHE A 118 35.89 2.89 19.64
N ASN A 119 36.57 4.04 19.63
CA ASN A 119 37.96 4.16 20.10
C ASN A 119 38.19 3.71 21.56
N LEU A 120 37.15 3.75 22.40
CA LEU A 120 37.23 3.51 23.85
C LEU A 120 36.47 2.26 24.32
N TYR A 121 35.52 1.75 23.54
CA TYR A 121 34.68 0.61 23.92
C TYR A 121 34.03 -0.03 22.69
N THR A 122 33.67 -1.31 22.80
CA THR A 122 33.07 -2.10 21.71
C THR A 122 31.73 -2.71 22.16
N PRO A 123 30.63 -1.96 22.13
CA PRO A 123 29.33 -2.46 22.59
C PRO A 123 28.73 -3.40 21.54
N THR A 124 28.02 -4.42 22.02
CA THR A 124 27.29 -5.38 21.18
C THR A 124 25.81 -5.25 21.44
N PHE A 125 25.01 -5.19 20.37
CA PHE A 125 23.57 -5.18 20.43
C PHE A 125 23.00 -6.37 19.66
N SER A 126 21.92 -6.93 20.14
CA SER A 126 21.20 -8.01 19.47
C SER A 126 19.71 -7.71 19.40
N ILE A 127 19.14 -7.87 18.22
CA ILE A 127 17.69 -7.83 18.01
C ILE A 127 17.24 -9.17 17.45
N ASN A 128 16.08 -9.64 17.92
CA ASN A 128 15.42 -10.83 17.41
C ASN A 128 14.09 -10.42 16.77
N ILE A 129 13.92 -10.75 15.49
CA ILE A 129 12.70 -10.50 14.72
C ILE A 129 12.11 -11.85 14.31
N THR A 130 10.87 -12.08 14.69
CA THR A 130 10.12 -13.29 14.39
C THR A 130 9.19 -13.05 13.21
N ILE A 131 9.23 -13.93 12.23
CA ILE A 131 8.41 -13.89 11.02
C ILE A 131 7.59 -15.18 10.96
N ASN A 132 6.28 -15.07 11.09
CA ASN A 132 5.37 -16.18 10.95
C ASN A 132 4.99 -16.32 9.47
N LEU A 133 5.50 -17.37 8.83
CA LEU A 133 5.22 -17.68 7.44
C LEU A 133 4.07 -18.67 7.35
N VAL A 134 3.03 -18.29 6.63
CA VAL A 134 1.91 -19.18 6.26
C VAL A 134 1.96 -19.43 4.76
N VAL A 135 2.15 -20.70 4.38
CA VAL A 135 2.15 -21.10 2.97
C VAL A 135 0.74 -21.50 2.55
N ARG A 136 0.31 -21.00 1.39
CA ARG A 136 -1.01 -21.26 0.80
C ARG A 136 -0.86 -21.75 -0.64
N GLU A 137 -1.84 -22.53 -1.11
CA GLU A 137 -1.84 -23.04 -2.49
C GLU A 137 -2.14 -21.97 -3.53
N THR A 138 -2.84 -20.90 -3.17
CA THR A 138 -3.27 -19.83 -4.08
C THR A 138 -3.01 -18.44 -3.49
N GLU A 139 -2.70 -17.47 -4.34
CA GLU A 139 -2.57 -16.06 -3.94
C GLU A 139 -3.93 -15.52 -3.52
N ILE A 140 -4.11 -15.18 -2.24
CA ILE A 140 -5.25 -14.38 -1.79
C ILE A 140 -4.87 -12.92 -2.07
N ARG A 141 -5.64 -12.24 -2.95
CA ARG A 141 -5.50 -10.80 -3.13
C ARG A 141 -5.74 -10.09 -1.80
N ASP A 142 -4.87 -9.13 -1.45
CA ASP A 142 -5.01 -8.31 -0.25
C ASP A 142 -6.42 -7.74 -0.16
N SER A 143 -7.18 -8.18 0.85
CA SER A 143 -8.59 -7.81 1.01
C SER A 143 -8.76 -6.29 1.13
N THR A 144 -7.77 -5.61 1.73
CA THR A 144 -7.73 -4.15 1.84
C THR A 144 -7.58 -3.47 0.48
N ALA A 145 -6.74 -4.00 -0.41
CA ALA A 145 -6.54 -3.44 -1.74
C ALA A 145 -7.78 -3.60 -2.61
N VAL A 146 -8.44 -4.76 -2.53
CA VAL A 146 -9.71 -4.99 -3.22
C VAL A 146 -10.81 -4.05 -2.69
N TYR A 147 -10.88 -3.86 -1.37
CA TYR A 147 -11.86 -2.97 -0.77
C TYR A 147 -11.66 -1.50 -1.18
N SER A 148 -10.42 -1.00 -1.18
CA SER A 148 -10.13 0.39 -1.57
C SER A 148 -10.42 0.64 -3.05
N GLU A 149 -10.14 -0.33 -3.92
CA GLU A 149 -10.51 -0.28 -5.34
C GLU A 149 -12.02 -0.17 -5.54
N ILE A 150 -12.80 -1.04 -4.88
CA ILE A 150 -14.27 -1.03 -4.98
C ILE A 150 -14.84 0.28 -4.43
N MET A 151 -14.36 0.75 -3.28
CA MET A 151 -14.83 2.00 -2.68
C MET A 151 -14.54 3.21 -3.57
N MET A 152 -13.40 3.24 -4.27
CA MET A 152 -13.10 4.28 -5.25
C MET A 152 -14.16 4.33 -6.36
N TYR A 153 -14.49 3.18 -6.98
CA TYR A 153 -15.51 3.13 -8.03
C TYR A 153 -16.90 3.54 -7.54
N VAL A 154 -17.30 3.11 -6.34
CA VAL A 154 -18.60 3.49 -5.75
C VAL A 154 -18.70 5.00 -5.55
N LEU A 155 -17.65 5.63 -5.02
CA LEU A 155 -17.60 7.08 -4.84
C LEU A 155 -17.64 7.83 -6.18
N LEU A 156 -16.93 7.35 -7.21
CA LEU A 156 -16.96 7.94 -8.54
C LEU A 156 -18.36 7.89 -9.18
N VAL A 157 -19.05 6.76 -9.08
CA VAL A 157 -20.43 6.62 -9.61
C VAL A 157 -21.40 7.55 -8.88
N PHE A 158 -21.30 7.63 -7.55
CA PHE A 158 -22.17 8.51 -6.77
C PHE A 158 -21.94 10.00 -7.08
N LEU A 159 -20.68 10.43 -7.13
CA LEU A 159 -20.32 11.83 -7.43
C LEU A 159 -20.70 12.21 -8.86
N THR A 160 -20.50 11.32 -9.84
CA THR A 160 -20.90 11.58 -11.23
C THR A 160 -22.41 11.67 -11.38
N PHE A 161 -23.17 10.77 -10.74
CA PHE A 161 -24.62 10.85 -10.73
C PHE A 161 -25.11 12.15 -10.08
N TRP A 162 -24.53 12.54 -8.94
CA TRP A 162 -24.85 13.80 -8.28
C TRP A 162 -24.59 15.01 -9.18
N LEU A 163 -23.43 15.07 -9.84
CA LEU A 163 -23.10 16.13 -10.79
C LEU A 163 -24.05 16.15 -11.99
N LEU A 164 -24.45 15.00 -12.53
CA LEU A 164 -25.42 14.93 -13.63
C LEU A 164 -26.78 15.46 -13.20
N VAL A 165 -27.23 15.16 -11.98
CA VAL A 165 -28.47 15.70 -11.42
C VAL A 165 -28.39 17.22 -11.30
N GLU A 166 -27.30 17.76 -10.75
CA GLU A 166 -27.07 19.21 -10.65
C GLU A 166 -26.99 19.87 -12.03
N MET A 167 -26.32 19.25 -13.00
CA MET A 167 -26.23 19.74 -14.38
C MET A 167 -27.61 19.78 -15.05
N ILE A 168 -28.43 18.73 -14.92
CA ILE A 168 -29.79 18.70 -15.48
C ILE A 168 -30.69 19.71 -14.76
N TYR A 169 -30.57 19.85 -13.44
CA TYR A 169 -31.32 20.81 -12.65
C TYR A 169 -31.00 22.25 -13.06
N CYS A 170 -29.71 22.59 -13.16
CA CYS A 170 -29.25 23.90 -13.61
C CYS A 170 -29.68 24.17 -15.05
N TYR A 171 -29.52 23.19 -15.95
CA TYR A 171 -29.95 23.31 -17.35
C TYR A 171 -31.45 23.63 -17.46
N ARG A 172 -32.30 22.86 -16.78
CA ARG A 172 -33.76 23.09 -16.78
C ARG A 172 -34.15 24.42 -16.14
N LYS A 173 -33.41 24.87 -15.13
CA LYS A 173 -33.66 26.16 -14.49
C LYS A 173 -33.31 27.31 -15.44
N ILE A 174 -32.16 27.24 -16.12
CA ILE A 174 -31.72 28.25 -17.08
C ILE A 174 -32.65 28.30 -18.30
N SER A 175 -33.04 27.13 -18.85
CA SER A 175 -33.94 27.10 -19.99
C SER A 175 -35.28 27.79 -19.70
N LYS A 176 -35.84 27.57 -18.51
CA LYS A 176 -37.06 28.26 -18.07
C LYS A 176 -36.88 29.78 -17.92
N SER A 177 -35.72 30.24 -17.45
CA SER A 177 -35.44 31.68 -17.37
C SER A 177 -35.17 32.33 -18.74
N ASP A 178 -34.62 31.56 -19.70
CA ASP A 178 -34.32 32.05 -21.05
C ASP A 178 -35.60 32.23 -21.87
N GLU A 179 -36.53 31.26 -21.81
CA GLU A 179 -37.89 31.40 -22.36
C GLU A 179 -38.60 32.65 -21.82
N GLN A 180 -38.50 32.90 -20.51
CA GLN A 180 -39.12 34.06 -19.87
C GLN A 180 -38.45 35.40 -20.25
N ALA A 181 -37.14 35.40 -20.48
CA ALA A 181 -36.39 36.57 -20.97
C ALA A 181 -36.70 36.88 -22.44
N GLN A 182 -36.94 35.85 -23.25
CA GLN A 182 -37.31 35.98 -24.65
C GLN A 182 -38.75 36.49 -24.80
N ASP A 183 -39.71 35.95 -24.04
CA ASP A 183 -41.10 36.41 -24.00
C ASP A 183 -41.21 37.88 -23.59
N THR A 184 -40.48 38.29 -22.54
CA THR A 184 -40.42 39.71 -22.12
C THR A 184 -39.80 40.60 -23.19
N ALA A 185 -38.74 40.18 -23.88
CA ALA A 185 -38.14 40.95 -24.96
C ALA A 185 -39.07 41.08 -26.19
N THR A 186 -39.84 40.05 -26.53
CA THR A 186 -40.86 40.12 -27.60
C THR A 186 -42.05 41.01 -27.25
N ASP A 187 -42.47 41.06 -25.98
CA ASP A 187 -43.56 41.95 -25.54
C ASP A 187 -43.20 43.45 -25.72
N TYR A 188 -41.91 43.81 -25.56
CA TYR A 188 -41.42 45.17 -25.85
C TYR A 188 -41.29 45.50 -27.34
N LEU A 189 -41.26 44.49 -28.22
CA LEU A 189 -41.13 44.68 -29.68
C LEU A 189 -42.47 44.55 -30.42
N ALA A 190 -43.56 44.19 -29.74
CA ALA A 190 -44.91 44.21 -30.30
C ALA A 190 -45.38 45.66 -30.49
N ILE A 191 -45.16 46.22 -31.68
CA ILE A 191 -45.71 47.51 -32.10
C ILE A 191 -47.24 47.37 -32.24
N PRO A 192 -48.08 48.10 -31.48
CA PRO A 192 -49.52 48.10 -31.73
C PRO A 192 -49.79 48.93 -32.98
N SER A 193 -50.08 48.27 -34.10
CA SER A 193 -50.63 48.94 -35.28
C SER A 193 -52.15 48.90 -35.22
N GLU A 194 -52.80 49.95 -34.74
CA GLU A 194 -54.07 50.33 -35.36
C GLU A 194 -54.37 51.81 -35.18
N ASN A 195 -54.42 52.47 -36.32
CA ASN A 195 -54.84 53.84 -36.49
C ASN A 195 -56.08 53.77 -37.40
N LYS A 196 -57.16 54.44 -36.95
CA LYS A 196 -58.15 55.16 -37.75
C LYS A 196 -59.54 54.55 -38.02
N GLU A 197 -60.53 55.37 -37.63
CA GLU A 197 -61.87 55.60 -38.19
C GLU A 197 -63.06 54.72 -37.73
N ASN A 198 -63.92 55.34 -36.91
CA ASN A 198 -65.35 55.04 -36.81
C ASN A 198 -66.12 56.16 -37.54
N PRO A 199 -67.14 55.83 -38.35
CA PRO A 199 -68.46 56.37 -38.05
C PRO A 199 -69.54 55.32 -38.27
N GLY A 200 -70.42 55.11 -37.29
CA GLY A 200 -71.71 55.77 -37.34
C GLY A 200 -72.87 54.76 -37.36
N PRO A 201 -74.10 55.19 -37.09
CA PRO A 201 -74.96 54.59 -36.07
C PRO A 201 -76.16 53.83 -36.65
N ALA A 202 -76.87 53.04 -35.82
CA ALA A 202 -78.33 52.87 -35.89
C ALA A 202 -78.86 52.00 -34.72
N VAL A 203 -79.75 52.52 -33.86
CA VAL A 203 -81.23 52.29 -33.84
C VAL A 203 -81.58 50.96 -33.16
N THR A 204 -81.89 50.96 -31.85
CA THR A 204 -83.25 50.96 -31.25
C THR A 204 -84.18 49.87 -31.77
N GLU A 205 -84.53 48.90 -30.93
CA GLU A 205 -85.82 48.83 -30.20
C GLU A 205 -85.67 47.90 -28.99
#